data_AF-X1P9A4-F1
#
_entry.id   AF-X1P9A4-F1
#
_cell.length_a   1.000
_cell.length_b   1.000
_cell.length_c   1.000
_cell.angle_alpha   90.00
_cell.angle_beta   90.00
_cell.angle_gamma   90.00
#
_symmetry.space_group_name_H-M   'P 1'
#
loop_
_entity.id
_entity.type
_entity.pdbx_description
1 polymer ?
#
loop_
_entity_poly.entity_id
_entity_poly.type
_entity_poly.pdbx_seq_one_letter_code
_entity_poly.pdbx_strand_id
1 'polypeptide(L)'
;SKRLIEREETVDRRLLEMEGKKKEILVEEQRLEKEREKIRGLEIKQREELEKIAGISTAEAKRSLLDTIKEEAKKEAAQIIQKVEREAKETANKKARKIVATAIQRCAVDEVAGTVISTLSLPNDEMKGRVIGREGRNIRTFEALTGVDLIVDDTPETVVISCFDPLRRKIAQISLERLIADTRIHPARIEEIVEKAKKDMEEILHEEGQRAAFDMGISDLPTQQRANSA
;
A
#
# COMPACT_ATOMS: atom_id res chain seq x y z
N SER A 1 3.39 64.93 -90.01
CA SER A 1 2.23 65.44 -89.24
C SER A 1 1.06 64.46 -89.18
N LYS A 2 0.48 63.94 -90.29
CA LYS A 2 -0.69 63.02 -90.22
C LYS A 2 -0.51 61.74 -89.38
N ARG A 3 0.64 61.05 -89.52
CA ARG A 3 0.94 59.80 -88.80
C ARG A 3 1.11 59.96 -87.28
N LEU A 4 1.44 61.17 -86.81
CA LEU A 4 1.55 61.48 -85.38
C LEU A 4 0.15 61.69 -84.78
N ILE A 5 -0.72 62.41 -85.50
CA ILE A 5 -2.10 62.67 -85.09
C ILE A 5 -2.91 61.37 -84.97
N GLU A 6 -2.83 60.47 -85.95
CA GLU A 6 -3.51 59.16 -85.88
C GLU A 6 -3.03 58.30 -84.69
N ARG A 7 -1.75 58.41 -84.33
CA ARG A 7 -1.17 57.68 -83.19
C ARG A 7 -1.60 58.30 -81.87
N GLU A 8 -1.69 59.62 -81.79
CA GLU A 8 -2.20 60.37 -80.64
C GLU A 8 -3.69 60.06 -80.39
N GLU A 9 -4.53 60.10 -81.43
CA GLU A 9 -5.95 59.71 -81.34
C GLU A 9 -6.15 58.25 -80.93
N THR A 10 -5.24 57.35 -81.34
CA THR A 10 -5.29 55.93 -80.94
C THR A 10 -4.88 55.76 -79.47
N VAL A 11 -3.91 56.55 -79.01
CA VAL A 11 -3.47 56.55 -77.61
C VAL A 11 -4.56 57.12 -76.71
N ASP A 12 -5.19 58.24 -77.08
CA ASP A 12 -6.28 58.85 -76.32
C ASP A 12 -7.50 57.92 -76.20
N ARG A 13 -7.85 57.22 -77.29
CA ARG A 13 -8.93 56.24 -77.27
C ARG A 13 -8.63 55.06 -76.34
N ARG A 14 -7.40 54.56 -76.34
CA ARG A 14 -6.96 53.51 -75.41
C ARG A 14 -6.93 53.99 -73.95
N LEU A 15 -6.56 55.25 -73.73
CA LEU A 15 -6.58 55.88 -72.41
C LEU A 15 -8.02 55.95 -71.87
N LEU A 16 -8.96 56.41 -72.68
CA LEU A 16 -10.38 56.44 -72.33
C LEU A 16 -10.95 55.04 -72.05
N GLU A 17 -10.61 54.04 -72.87
CA GLU A 17 -11.00 52.64 -72.61
C GLU A 17 -10.40 52.09 -71.32
N MET A 18 -9.12 52.40 -71.04
CA MET A 18 -8.46 51.99 -69.81
C MET A 18 -9.06 52.66 -68.58
N GLU A 19 -9.40 53.95 -68.66
CA GLU A 19 -10.09 54.68 -67.58
C GLU A 19 -11.49 54.12 -67.34
N GLY A 20 -12.23 53.76 -68.40
CA GLY A 20 -13.52 53.08 -68.30
C GLY A 20 -13.40 51.74 -67.57
N LYS A 21 -12.48 50.87 -68.02
CA LYS A 21 -12.21 49.58 -67.36
C LYS A 21 -11.75 49.73 -65.92
N LYS A 22 -10.93 50.73 -65.62
CA LYS A 22 -10.47 51.00 -64.25
C LYS A 22 -11.63 51.38 -63.33
N LYS A 23 -12.59 52.17 -63.82
CA LYS A 23 -13.81 52.50 -63.07
C LYS A 23 -14.69 51.26 -62.86
N GLU A 24 -14.87 50.42 -63.87
CA GLU A 24 -15.63 49.16 -63.74
C GLU A 24 -15.02 48.21 -62.72
N ILE A 25 -13.69 48.02 -62.76
CA ILE A 25 -12.97 47.19 -61.79
C ILE A 25 -13.16 47.74 -60.37
N LEU A 26 -13.06 49.06 -60.19
CA LEU A 26 -13.19 49.67 -58.86
C LEU A 26 -14.61 49.50 -58.28
N VAL A 27 -15.64 49.53 -59.12
CA VAL A 27 -17.03 49.28 -58.73
C VAL A 27 -17.23 47.82 -58.33
N GLU A 28 -16.69 46.88 -59.11
CA GLU A 28 -16.79 45.45 -58.80
C GLU A 28 -15.96 45.07 -57.56
N GLU A 29 -14.79 45.67 -57.34
CA GLU A 29 -14.02 45.49 -56.09
C GLU A 29 -14.82 45.94 -54.86
N GLN A 30 -15.45 47.12 -54.92
CA GLN A 30 -16.31 47.58 -53.82
C GLN A 30 -17.52 46.68 -53.58
N ARG A 31 -18.07 46.10 -54.65
CA ARG A 31 -19.19 45.15 -54.54
C ARG A 31 -18.74 43.84 -53.90
N LEU A 32 -17.61 43.29 -54.32
CA LEU A 32 -16.97 42.10 -53.74
C LEU A 32 -16.63 42.28 -52.26
N GLU A 33 -16.12 43.45 -51.88
CA GLU A 33 -15.84 43.79 -50.48
C GLU A 33 -17.13 43.73 -49.63
N LYS A 34 -18.21 44.35 -50.11
CA LYS A 34 -19.52 44.34 -49.43
C LYS A 34 -20.14 42.94 -49.34
N GLU A 35 -20.00 42.12 -50.38
CA GLU A 35 -20.46 40.72 -50.32
C GLU A 35 -19.65 39.91 -49.32
N ARG A 36 -18.33 40.09 -49.26
CA ARG A 36 -17.47 39.41 -48.27
C ARG A 36 -17.83 39.79 -46.84
N GLU A 37 -18.10 41.07 -46.57
CA GLU A 37 -18.55 41.51 -45.25
C GLU A 37 -19.91 40.90 -44.89
N LYS A 38 -20.85 40.84 -45.84
CA LYS A 38 -22.14 40.18 -45.63
C LYS A 38 -21.98 38.69 -45.31
N ILE A 39 -21.13 37.98 -46.05
CA ILE A 39 -20.89 36.55 -45.82
C ILE A 39 -20.32 36.32 -44.42
N ARG A 40 -19.30 37.09 -44.01
CA ARG A 40 -18.75 37.00 -42.64
C ARG A 40 -19.82 37.28 -41.57
N GLY A 41 -20.67 38.28 -41.80
CA GLY A 41 -21.77 38.58 -40.89
C GLY A 41 -22.80 37.44 -40.79
N LEU A 42 -23.09 36.76 -41.90
CA LEU A 42 -24.00 35.61 -41.93
C LEU A 42 -23.39 34.39 -41.23
N GLU A 43 -22.08 34.13 -41.39
CA GLU A 43 -21.38 33.05 -40.69
C GLU A 43 -21.41 33.25 -39.17
N ILE A 44 -21.22 34.49 -38.69
CA ILE A 44 -21.31 34.82 -37.26
C ILE A 44 -22.72 34.56 -36.75
N LYS A 45 -23.76 35.05 -37.45
CA LYS A 45 -25.16 34.84 -37.05
C LYS A 45 -25.56 33.38 -37.06
N GLN A 46 -25.15 32.62 -38.08
CA GLN A 46 -25.41 31.20 -38.17
C GLN A 46 -24.79 30.46 -36.99
N ARG A 47 -23.57 30.83 -36.60
CA ARG A 47 -22.89 30.27 -35.43
C ARG A 47 -23.62 30.61 -34.13
N GLU A 48 -24.05 31.86 -33.95
CA GLU A 48 -24.81 32.29 -32.77
C GLU A 48 -26.17 31.58 -32.65
N GLU A 49 -26.88 31.39 -33.77
CA GLU A 49 -28.15 30.63 -33.79
C GLU A 49 -27.92 29.14 -33.47
N LEU A 50 -26.88 28.53 -34.03
CA LEU A 50 -26.51 27.16 -33.70
C LEU A 50 -26.14 27.00 -32.22
N GLU A 51 -25.41 27.96 -31.64
CA GLU A 51 -25.10 27.99 -30.20
C GLU A 51 -26.36 28.17 -29.34
N LYS A 52 -27.33 28.99 -29.77
CA LYS A 52 -28.64 29.12 -29.10
C LYS A 52 -29.45 27.84 -29.16
N ILE A 53 -29.51 27.17 -30.32
CA ILE A 53 -30.27 25.93 -30.51
C ILE A 53 -29.65 24.78 -29.71
N ALA A 54 -28.31 24.70 -29.67
CA ALA A 54 -27.58 23.70 -28.89
C ALA A 54 -27.65 23.95 -27.37
N GLY A 55 -28.04 25.16 -26.94
CA GLY A 55 -28.15 25.53 -25.54
C GLY A 55 -26.81 25.65 -24.80
N ILE A 56 -25.69 25.47 -25.52
CA ILE A 56 -24.32 25.60 -25.02
C ILE A 56 -23.45 26.22 -26.11
N SER A 57 -22.51 27.08 -25.72
CA SER A 57 -21.54 27.63 -26.65
C SER A 57 -20.51 26.58 -27.08
N THR A 58 -19.86 26.79 -28.22
CA THR A 58 -18.79 25.89 -28.70
C THR A 58 -17.67 25.72 -27.66
N ALA A 59 -17.38 26.80 -26.91
CA ALA A 59 -16.36 26.84 -25.87
C ALA A 59 -16.78 26.02 -24.63
N GLU A 60 -18.04 26.10 -24.22
CA GLU A 60 -18.58 25.32 -23.10
C GLU A 60 -18.64 23.84 -23.42
N ALA A 61 -19.05 23.46 -24.64
CA ALA A 61 -19.03 22.07 -25.09
C ALA A 61 -17.62 21.48 -25.01
N LYS A 62 -16.61 22.22 -25.48
CA LYS A 62 -15.20 21.81 -25.41
C LYS A 62 -14.73 21.68 -23.95
N ARG A 63 -15.13 22.60 -23.08
CA ARG A 63 -14.77 22.57 -21.66
C ARG A 63 -15.39 21.37 -20.94
N SER A 64 -16.68 21.13 -21.14
CA SER A 64 -17.41 19.98 -20.58
C SER A 64 -16.82 18.64 -21.00
N LEU A 65 -16.44 18.51 -22.28
CA LEU A 65 -15.76 17.32 -22.78
C LEU A 65 -14.39 17.13 -22.10
N LEU A 66 -13.59 18.19 -22.00
CA LEU A 66 -12.28 18.12 -21.34
C LEU A 66 -12.40 17.78 -19.85
N ASP A 67 -13.42 18.29 -19.17
CA ASP A 67 -13.63 18.00 -17.75
C ASP A 67 -14.10 16.55 -17.53
N THR A 68 -14.94 16.01 -18.42
CA THR A 68 -15.31 14.58 -18.41
C THR A 68 -14.09 13.68 -18.59
N ILE A 69 -13.25 13.96 -19.60
CA ILE A 69 -12.03 13.18 -19.87
C ILE A 69 -11.07 13.23 -18.67
N LYS A 70 -10.91 14.39 -18.02
CA LYS A 70 -10.08 14.50 -16.81
C LYS A 70 -10.60 13.61 -15.69
N GLU A 71 -11.90 13.55 -15.49
CA GLU A 71 -12.49 12.79 -14.38
C GLU A 71 -12.49 11.28 -14.62
N GLU A 72 -12.62 10.86 -15.87
CA GLU A 72 -12.36 9.47 -16.27
C GLU A 72 -10.88 9.10 -16.05
N ALA A 73 -9.94 9.94 -16.52
CA ALA A 73 -8.51 9.70 -16.35
C ALA A 73 -8.10 9.63 -14.87
N LYS A 74 -8.67 10.48 -14.00
CA LYS A 74 -8.44 10.41 -12.55
C LYS A 74 -8.93 9.10 -11.95
N LYS A 75 -10.11 8.61 -12.36
CA LYS A 75 -10.65 7.34 -11.86
C LYS A 75 -9.78 6.16 -12.28
N GLU A 76 -9.36 6.11 -13.54
CA GLU A 76 -8.45 5.07 -14.02
C GLU A 76 -7.10 5.12 -13.29
N ALA A 77 -6.52 6.32 -13.12
CA ALA A 77 -5.28 6.49 -12.37
C ALA A 77 -5.41 5.97 -10.92
N ALA A 78 -6.51 6.30 -10.24
CA ALA A 78 -6.76 5.83 -8.87
C ALA A 78 -6.85 4.29 -8.80
N GLN A 79 -7.52 3.65 -9.76
CA GLN A 79 -7.58 2.18 -9.84
C GLN A 79 -6.21 1.55 -10.08
N ILE A 80 -5.40 2.14 -10.96
CA ILE A 80 -4.03 1.68 -11.23
C ILE A 80 -3.18 1.79 -9.96
N ILE A 81 -3.22 2.94 -9.28
CA ILE A 81 -2.48 3.17 -8.03
C ILE A 81 -2.87 2.12 -6.99
N GLN A 82 -4.17 1.93 -6.75
CA GLN A 82 -4.65 0.95 -5.77
C GLN A 82 -4.21 -0.49 -6.10
N LYS A 83 -4.22 -0.85 -7.39
CA LYS A 83 -3.74 -2.16 -7.84
C LYS A 83 -2.24 -2.32 -7.58
N VAL A 84 -1.43 -1.32 -7.95
CA VAL A 84 0.03 -1.33 -7.76
C VAL A 84 0.38 -1.39 -6.29
N GLU A 85 -0.29 -0.61 -5.43
CA GLU A 85 -0.08 -0.64 -3.98
C GLU A 85 -0.40 -2.02 -3.38
N ARG A 86 -1.50 -2.64 -3.81
CA ARG A 86 -1.88 -3.99 -3.36
C ARG A 86 -0.83 -5.03 -3.77
N GLU A 87 -0.41 -5.02 -5.03
CA GLU A 87 0.62 -5.93 -5.54
C GLU A 87 1.97 -5.73 -4.84
N ALA A 88 2.34 -4.46 -4.57
CA ALA A 88 3.55 -4.13 -3.82
C ALA A 88 3.48 -4.68 -2.39
N LYS A 89 2.34 -4.52 -1.70
CA LYS A 89 2.13 -5.02 -0.34
C LYS A 89 2.15 -6.55 -0.27
N GLU A 90 1.49 -7.23 -1.22
CA GLU A 90 1.52 -8.70 -1.33
C GLU A 90 2.94 -9.20 -1.58
N THR A 91 3.68 -8.56 -2.50
CA THR A 91 5.07 -8.90 -2.82
C THR A 91 6.00 -8.66 -1.64
N ALA A 92 5.85 -7.53 -0.94
CA ALA A 92 6.60 -7.19 0.25
C ALA A 92 6.37 -8.22 1.36
N ASN A 93 5.11 -8.60 1.63
CA ASN A 93 4.77 -9.63 2.61
C ASN A 93 5.39 -10.99 2.24
N LYS A 94 5.33 -11.38 0.97
CA LYS A 94 5.93 -12.64 0.50
C LYS A 94 7.46 -12.63 0.66
N LYS A 95 8.12 -11.50 0.33
CA LYS A 95 9.56 -11.33 0.53
C LYS A 95 9.92 -11.34 2.02
N ALA A 96 9.19 -10.61 2.86
CA ALA A 96 9.42 -10.57 4.30
C ALA A 96 9.32 -11.97 4.92
N ARG A 97 8.24 -12.72 4.60
CA ARG A 97 8.11 -14.12 5.03
C ARG A 97 9.29 -14.99 4.58
N LYS A 98 9.75 -14.82 3.34
CA LYS A 98 10.92 -15.56 2.83
C LYS A 98 12.20 -15.19 3.58
N ILE A 99 12.43 -13.91 3.86
CA ILE A 99 13.59 -13.42 4.61
C ILE A 99 13.56 -13.99 6.02
N VAL A 100 12.42 -13.89 6.72
CA VAL A 100 12.26 -14.46 8.07
C VAL A 100 12.47 -15.97 8.06
N ALA A 101 11.88 -16.69 7.11
CA ALA A 101 12.10 -18.14 6.99
C ALA A 101 13.57 -18.47 6.73
N THR A 102 14.27 -17.69 5.91
CA THR A 102 15.71 -17.86 5.63
C THR A 102 16.54 -17.54 6.87
N ALA A 103 16.19 -16.50 7.62
CA ALA A 103 16.85 -16.13 8.87
C ALA A 103 16.67 -17.22 9.93
N ILE A 104 15.44 -17.73 10.11
CA ILE A 104 15.16 -18.88 10.97
C ILE A 104 15.99 -20.08 10.53
N GLN A 105 16.03 -20.41 9.22
CA GLN A 105 16.84 -21.51 8.72
C GLN A 105 18.34 -21.32 9.00
N ARG A 106 18.86 -20.09 8.89
CA ARG A 106 20.28 -19.80 9.18
C ARG A 106 20.59 -19.85 10.68
N CYS A 107 19.75 -19.26 11.52
CA CYS A 107 19.92 -19.29 12.97
C CYS A 107 19.71 -20.70 13.53
N ALA A 108 18.76 -21.46 12.97
CA ALA A 108 18.53 -22.84 13.37
C ALA A 108 19.73 -23.74 13.05
N VAL A 109 20.47 -23.50 11.95
CA VAL A 109 21.64 -24.35 11.63
C VAL A 109 22.77 -24.19 12.65
N ASP A 110 22.92 -23.02 13.29
CA ASP A 110 23.92 -22.82 14.34
C ASP A 110 23.46 -23.29 15.74
N GLU A 111 22.16 -23.53 15.96
CA GLU A 111 21.60 -23.93 17.27
C GLU A 111 20.98 -25.35 17.30
N VAL A 112 20.91 -26.07 16.17
CA VAL A 112 20.27 -27.40 16.10
C VAL A 112 21.12 -28.55 16.70
N ALA A 113 22.33 -28.27 17.18
CA ALA A 113 23.01 -29.20 18.10
C ALA A 113 22.46 -29.13 19.54
N GLY A 114 21.61 -28.14 19.87
CA GLY A 114 21.03 -27.88 21.18
C GLY A 114 19.52 -28.09 21.26
N THR A 115 19.12 -29.36 21.37
CA THR A 115 18.08 -29.85 22.28
C THR A 115 16.64 -29.32 22.12
N VAL A 116 15.77 -30.17 21.53
CA VAL A 116 14.28 -30.12 21.62
C VAL A 116 13.76 -30.17 23.07
N ILE A 117 14.67 -30.45 24.01
CA ILE A 117 14.41 -30.64 25.43
C ILE A 117 15.12 -29.58 26.28
N SER A 118 14.48 -29.13 27.35
CA SER A 118 15.11 -28.30 28.39
C SER A 118 14.97 -28.99 29.73
N THR A 119 16.08 -29.25 30.40
CA THR A 119 16.10 -29.90 31.70
C THR A 119 16.03 -28.85 32.81
N LEU A 120 15.10 -29.02 33.76
CA LEU A 120 14.97 -28.17 34.93
C LEU A 120 15.21 -28.99 36.20
N SER A 121 16.11 -28.51 37.06
CA SER A 121 16.36 -29.06 38.37
C SER A 121 15.35 -28.54 39.39
N LEU A 122 14.78 -29.46 40.17
CA LEU A 122 13.88 -29.21 41.28
C LEU A 122 14.68 -29.22 42.59
N PRO A 123 14.21 -28.49 43.62
CA PRO A 123 14.93 -28.43 44.91
C PRO A 123 14.80 -29.71 45.75
N ASN A 124 13.82 -30.57 45.46
CA ASN A 124 13.61 -31.88 46.10
C ASN A 124 12.53 -32.68 45.35
N ASP A 125 12.40 -33.97 45.66
CA ASP A 125 11.35 -34.84 45.11
C ASP A 125 9.93 -34.50 45.60
N GLU A 126 9.78 -33.80 46.72
CA GLU A 126 8.46 -33.31 47.15
C GLU A 126 7.90 -32.30 46.13
N MET A 127 8.74 -31.40 45.61
CA MET A 127 8.36 -30.49 44.53
C MET A 127 8.01 -31.25 43.25
N LYS A 128 8.73 -32.34 42.94
CA LYS A 128 8.39 -33.21 41.80
C LYS A 128 6.98 -33.76 41.94
N GLY A 129 6.61 -34.23 43.13
CA GLY A 129 5.25 -34.67 43.45
C GLY A 129 4.19 -33.56 43.31
N ARG A 130 4.50 -32.32 43.70
CA ARG A 130 3.60 -31.16 43.54
C ARG A 130 3.45 -30.72 42.09
N VAL A 131 4.51 -30.78 41.29
CA VAL A 131 4.48 -30.49 39.84
C VAL A 131 3.58 -31.50 39.11
N ILE A 132 3.67 -32.79 39.45
CA ILE A 132 2.77 -33.81 38.90
C ILE A 132 1.32 -33.57 39.37
N GLY A 133 1.14 -33.39 40.68
CA GLY A 133 -0.18 -33.28 41.32
C GLY A 133 -0.92 -34.63 41.41
N ARG A 134 -2.00 -34.67 42.18
CA ARG A 134 -2.83 -35.88 42.30
C ARG A 134 -3.39 -36.26 40.92
N GLU A 135 -3.21 -37.51 40.50
CA GLU A 135 -3.63 -38.04 39.19
C GLU A 135 -3.02 -37.30 37.97
N GLY A 136 -1.91 -36.61 38.15
CA GLY A 136 -1.30 -35.81 37.08
C GLY A 136 -2.09 -34.55 36.73
N ARG A 137 -2.96 -34.05 37.63
CA ARG A 137 -3.80 -32.89 37.37
C ARG A 137 -2.99 -31.62 37.08
N ASN A 138 -1.89 -31.40 37.81
CA ASN A 138 -1.11 -30.18 37.69
C ASN A 138 -0.27 -30.22 36.40
N ILE A 139 0.42 -31.34 36.14
CA ILE A 139 1.20 -31.51 34.91
C ILE A 139 0.31 -31.36 33.66
N ARG A 140 -0.86 -32.02 33.60
CA ARG A 140 -1.79 -31.90 32.47
C ARG A 140 -2.32 -30.47 32.28
N THR A 141 -2.60 -29.78 33.38
CA THR A 141 -3.05 -28.37 33.33
C THR A 141 -1.96 -27.48 32.78
N PHE A 142 -0.72 -27.67 33.26
CA PHE A 142 0.45 -26.94 32.79
C PHE A 142 0.72 -27.19 31.31
N GLU A 143 0.73 -28.45 30.88
CA GLU A 143 0.91 -28.86 29.48
C GLU A 143 -0.18 -28.26 28.58
N ALA A 144 -1.45 -28.30 29.01
CA ALA A 144 -2.55 -27.71 28.24
C ALA A 144 -2.43 -26.19 28.08
N LEU A 145 -1.96 -25.48 29.10
CA LEU A 145 -1.84 -24.01 29.08
C LEU A 145 -0.60 -23.50 28.34
N THR A 146 0.49 -24.27 28.38
CA THR A 146 1.79 -23.90 27.77
C THR A 146 2.01 -24.54 26.40
N GLY A 147 1.36 -25.66 26.10
CA GLY A 147 1.50 -26.41 24.85
C GLY A 147 2.85 -27.11 24.73
N VAL A 148 3.42 -27.55 25.85
CA VAL A 148 4.66 -28.36 25.93
C VAL A 148 4.34 -29.72 26.54
N ASP A 149 5.25 -30.68 26.39
CA ASP A 149 5.20 -31.96 27.10
C ASP A 149 6.19 -31.94 28.26
N LEU A 150 5.73 -32.24 29.47
CA LEU A 150 6.57 -32.38 30.66
C LEU A 150 6.86 -33.86 30.88
N ILE A 151 8.11 -34.25 30.65
CA ILE A 151 8.58 -35.62 30.87
C ILE A 151 9.14 -35.71 32.28
N VAL A 152 8.52 -36.57 33.07
CA VAL A 152 8.94 -36.90 34.43
C VAL A 152 9.33 -38.38 34.44
N ASP A 153 10.61 -38.67 34.61
CA ASP A 153 11.19 -40.02 34.62
C ASP A 153 11.68 -40.41 36.03
N ASP A 154 12.43 -41.50 36.14
CA ASP A 154 13.01 -41.98 37.40
C ASP A 154 14.22 -41.14 37.86
N THR A 155 14.63 -40.11 37.12
CA THR A 155 15.73 -39.23 37.52
C THR A 155 15.27 -38.34 38.69
N PRO A 156 15.94 -38.41 39.86
CA PRO A 156 15.55 -37.61 41.01
C PRO A 156 15.70 -36.12 40.73
N GLU A 157 14.86 -35.31 41.38
CA GLU A 157 14.99 -33.83 41.37
C GLU A 157 15.03 -33.19 39.98
N THR A 158 14.52 -33.86 38.94
CA THR A 158 14.64 -33.38 37.56
C THR A 158 13.32 -33.51 36.82
N VAL A 159 13.01 -32.52 36.00
CA VAL A 159 11.88 -32.53 35.05
C VAL A 159 12.37 -32.04 33.70
N VAL A 160 11.94 -32.70 32.63
CA VAL A 160 12.33 -32.36 31.26
C VAL A 160 11.15 -31.73 30.53
N ILE A 161 11.36 -30.54 29.97
CA ILE A 161 10.41 -29.83 29.13
C ILE A 161 10.72 -30.14 27.68
N SER A 162 9.83 -30.83 26.98
CA SER A 162 9.95 -31.16 25.56
C SER A 162 8.99 -30.30 24.74
N CYS A 163 9.52 -29.54 23.78
CA CYS A 163 8.71 -28.79 22.82
C CYS A 163 9.57 -28.34 21.63
N PHE A 164 9.02 -28.41 20.42
CA PHE A 164 9.70 -27.90 19.22
C PHE A 164 9.72 -26.37 19.12
N ASP A 165 8.78 -25.69 19.78
CA ASP A 165 8.67 -24.23 19.76
C ASP A 165 9.54 -23.63 20.89
N PRO A 166 10.62 -22.90 20.58
CA PRO A 166 11.52 -22.33 21.58
C PRO A 166 10.84 -21.30 22.48
N LEU A 167 9.84 -20.58 21.96
CA LEU A 167 9.11 -19.57 22.73
C LEU A 167 8.24 -20.24 23.79
N ARG A 168 7.47 -21.26 23.40
CA ARG A 168 6.67 -22.06 24.34
C ARG A 168 7.53 -22.74 25.39
N ARG A 169 8.67 -23.29 24.98
CA ARG A 169 9.63 -23.92 25.88
C ARG A 169 10.15 -22.93 26.91
N LYS A 170 10.48 -21.70 26.50
CA LYS A 170 10.97 -20.66 27.41
C LYS A 170 9.89 -20.15 28.37
N ILE A 171 8.66 -19.96 27.88
CA ILE A 171 7.51 -19.61 28.72
C ILE A 171 7.26 -20.70 29.77
N ALA A 172 7.30 -21.98 29.38
CA ALA A 172 7.17 -23.10 30.28
C ALA A 172 8.29 -23.12 31.33
N GLN A 173 9.55 -22.94 30.92
CA GLN A 173 10.68 -22.87 31.84
C GLN A 173 10.48 -21.79 32.91
N ILE A 174 10.21 -20.55 32.49
CA ILE A 174 10.01 -19.41 33.41
C ILE A 174 8.80 -19.65 34.32
N SER A 175 7.71 -20.19 33.77
CA SER A 175 6.51 -20.49 34.56
C SER A 175 6.80 -21.52 35.64
N LEU A 176 7.54 -22.58 35.30
CA LEU A 176 7.89 -23.64 36.23
C LEU A 176 8.87 -23.16 37.32
N GLU A 177 9.89 -22.37 36.96
CA GLU A 177 10.79 -21.72 37.91
C GLU A 177 10.04 -20.82 38.91
N ARG A 178 9.07 -20.04 38.43
CA ARG A 178 8.22 -19.18 39.29
C ARG A 178 7.30 -19.99 40.20
N LEU A 179 6.71 -21.07 39.69
CA LEU A 179 5.87 -21.99 40.48
C LEU A 179 6.67 -22.69 41.59
N ILE A 180 7.92 -23.09 41.31
CA ILE A 180 8.82 -23.69 42.29
C ILE A 180 9.17 -22.68 43.39
N ALA A 181 9.51 -21.45 43.01
CA ALA A 181 9.82 -20.37 43.96
C ALA A 181 8.63 -20.04 44.87
N ASP A 182 7.40 -20.14 44.37
CA ASP A 182 6.17 -19.88 45.12
C ASP A 182 5.68 -21.08 45.95
N THR A 183 6.20 -22.30 45.72
CA THR A 183 5.86 -23.58 46.40
C THR A 183 4.41 -24.06 46.30
N ARG A 184 3.49 -23.22 45.80
CA ARG A 184 2.06 -23.45 45.65
C ARG A 184 1.74 -23.83 44.21
N ILE A 185 1.51 -25.11 43.97
CA ILE A 185 1.22 -25.65 42.64
C ILE A 185 -0.19 -26.24 42.64
N HIS A 186 -1.13 -25.47 42.09
CA HIS A 186 -2.51 -25.89 41.84
C HIS A 186 -3.03 -25.21 40.56
N PRO A 187 -4.09 -25.74 39.90
CA PRO A 187 -4.50 -25.30 38.56
C PRO A 187 -4.66 -23.79 38.40
N ALA A 188 -5.38 -23.12 39.31
CA ALA A 188 -5.58 -21.67 39.24
C ALA A 188 -4.27 -20.86 39.33
N ARG A 189 -3.28 -21.34 40.09
CA ARG A 189 -1.99 -20.65 40.21
C ARG A 189 -1.11 -20.89 38.99
N ILE A 190 -1.19 -22.09 38.42
CA ILE A 190 -0.52 -22.42 37.17
C ILE A 190 -1.01 -21.48 36.05
N GLU A 191 -2.33 -21.31 35.94
CA GLU A 191 -2.94 -20.40 34.98
C GLU A 191 -2.45 -18.95 35.14
N GLU A 192 -2.50 -18.42 36.36
CA GLU A 192 -2.03 -17.06 36.68
C GLU A 192 -0.55 -16.87 36.30
N ILE A 193 0.32 -17.81 36.69
CA ILE A 193 1.77 -17.69 36.44
C ILE A 193 2.09 -17.85 34.96
N VAL A 194 1.44 -18.77 34.25
CA VAL A 194 1.64 -18.98 32.81
C VAL A 194 1.20 -17.74 32.04
N GLU A 195 0.06 -17.15 32.37
CA GLU A 195 -0.42 -15.94 31.71
C GLU A 195 0.53 -14.75 31.94
N LYS A 196 1.01 -14.59 33.17
CA LYS A 196 2.01 -13.58 33.48
C LYS A 196 3.32 -13.81 32.73
N ALA A 197 3.81 -15.05 32.66
CA ALA A 197 5.03 -15.38 31.93
C ALA A 197 4.89 -15.15 30.41
N LYS A 198 3.71 -15.41 29.82
CA LYS A 198 3.42 -15.07 28.42
C LYS A 198 3.51 -13.57 28.17
N LYS A 199 2.90 -12.76 29.03
CA LYS A 199 2.92 -11.30 28.91
C LYS A 199 4.34 -10.74 29.05
N ASP A 200 5.08 -11.17 30.07
CA ASP A 200 6.46 -10.73 30.28
C ASP A 200 7.36 -11.12 29.10
N MET A 201 7.15 -12.30 28.52
CA MET A 201 7.89 -12.75 27.33
C MET A 201 7.58 -11.90 26.09
N GLU A 202 6.33 -11.47 25.91
CA GLU A 202 5.94 -10.60 24.81
C GLU A 202 6.62 -9.22 24.91
N GLU A 203 6.70 -8.66 26.13
CA GLU A 203 7.40 -7.40 26.40
C GLU A 203 8.91 -7.53 26.10
N ILE A 204 9.57 -8.58 26.60
CA ILE A 204 11.00 -8.85 26.32
C ILE A 204 11.25 -9.03 24.82
N LEU A 205 10.40 -9.80 24.13
CA LEU A 205 10.55 -10.03 22.70
C LEU A 205 10.43 -8.73 21.91
N HIS A 206 9.55 -7.83 22.35
CA HIS A 206 9.38 -6.52 21.73
C HIS A 206 10.62 -5.63 21.94
N GLU A 207 11.13 -5.54 23.17
CA GLU A 207 12.31 -4.75 23.51
C GLU A 207 13.57 -5.24 22.79
N GLU A 208 13.84 -6.55 22.82
CA GLU A 208 14.98 -7.15 22.12
C GLU A 208 14.84 -7.05 20.60
N GLY A 209 13.61 -7.14 20.08
CA GLY A 209 13.33 -6.91 18.66
C GLY A 209 13.63 -5.47 18.23
N GLN A 210 13.25 -4.48 19.03
CA GLN A 210 13.59 -3.08 18.78
C GLN A 210 15.10 -2.84 18.84
N ARG A 211 15.77 -3.42 19.83
CA ARG A 211 17.22 -3.30 19.99
C ARG A 211 17.98 -3.91 18.83
N ALA A 212 17.62 -5.12 18.41
CA ALA A 212 18.23 -5.79 17.26
C ALA A 212 18.02 -5.00 15.97
N ALA A 213 16.84 -4.41 15.78
CA ALA A 213 16.56 -3.56 14.62
C ALA A 213 17.39 -2.27 14.63
N PHE A 214 17.52 -1.64 15.81
CA PHE A 214 18.38 -0.48 16.00
C PHE A 214 19.85 -0.81 15.69
N ASP A 215 20.37 -1.91 16.21
CA ASP A 215 21.76 -2.36 15.99
C ASP A 215 22.02 -2.70 14.50
N MET A 216 20.98 -3.10 13.76
CA MET A 216 21.03 -3.34 12.32
C MET A 216 20.76 -2.07 11.47
N GLY A 217 20.57 -0.91 12.07
CA GLY A 217 20.29 0.35 11.38
C GLY A 217 18.90 0.43 10.73
N ILE A 218 17.97 -0.42 11.14
CA ILE A 218 16.58 -0.44 10.67
C ILE A 218 15.74 0.40 11.64
N SER A 219 15.56 1.67 11.33
CA SER A 219 14.87 2.64 12.21
C SER A 219 13.34 2.64 12.08
N ASP A 220 12.78 1.94 11.09
CA ASP A 220 11.37 2.09 10.68
C ASP A 220 10.63 0.72 10.69
N LEU A 221 10.63 0.05 11.85
CA LEU A 221 9.79 -1.12 12.05
C LEU A 221 8.34 -0.68 12.30
N PRO A 222 7.37 -1.08 11.45
CA PRO A 222 5.97 -0.78 11.70
C PRO A 222 5.52 -1.48 12.98
N THR A 223 5.26 -0.69 14.03
CA THR A 223 4.64 -1.17 15.26
C THR A 223 3.28 -1.74 14.89
N GLN A 224 3.08 -3.06 15.08
CA GLN A 224 1.74 -3.64 14.97
C GLN A 224 0.89 -3.04 16.09
N GLN A 225 0.19 -1.94 15.79
CA GLN A 225 -0.97 -1.54 16.58
C GLN A 225 -1.95 -2.70 16.47
N ARG A 226 -2.18 -3.39 17.59
CA ARG A 226 -3.28 -4.34 17.72
C ARG A 226 -4.54 -3.58 17.30
N ALA A 227 -5.06 -3.92 16.13
CA ALA A 227 -6.40 -3.53 15.76
C ALA A 227 -7.32 -4.20 16.78
N ASN A 228 -7.74 -3.43 17.79
CA ASN A 228 -8.91 -3.77 18.58
C ASN A 228 -10.09 -3.76 17.62
N SER A 229 -10.37 -4.92 17.03
CA SER A 229 -11.64 -5.22 16.39
C SER A 229 -12.72 -5.24 17.47
N ALA A 230 -13.77 -4.46 17.20
CA ALA A 230 -15.01 -4.38 17.95
C ALA A 230 -15.70 -5.73 18.16
#